data_AF-A0A2V9XLT0-F1
#
_entry.id   AF-A0A2V9XLT0-F1
#
_cell.length_a   1.000
_cell.length_b   1.000
_cell.length_c   1.000
_cell.angle_alpha   90.00
_cell.angle_beta   90.00
_cell.angle_gamma   90.00
#
_symmetry.space_group_name_H-M   'P 1'
#
loop_
_entity.id
_entity.type
_entity.pdbx_description
1 polymer ?
#
loop_
_entity_poly.entity_id
_entity_poly.type
_entity_poly.pdbx_seq_one_letter_code
_entity_poly.pdbx_strand_id
1 'polypeptide(L)'
;MATTTQNPPELTSVQALVQLLRGRSYEEIRQRMYDNPPGSPWWAACKTELDIRNSERTATALTDTARVSDKMRLSVDHLERLTETLLEITNDMVDVVRGVRESGRRMELATYVMVAATIAQLFYIAFQVLGKR
;
A
#
# COMPACT_ATOMS: atom_id res chain seq x y z
N MET A 1 -23.60 39.96 -27.55
CA MET A 1 -22.18 39.84 -27.13
C MET A 1 -21.81 41.15 -26.47
N ALA A 2 -21.77 41.19 -25.13
CA ALA A 2 -21.34 42.37 -24.40
C ALA A 2 -19.83 42.28 -24.17
N THR A 3 -19.07 43.05 -24.92
CA THR A 3 -17.64 43.26 -24.72
C THR A 3 -17.45 44.10 -23.44
N THR A 4 -17.15 43.43 -22.32
CA THR A 4 -16.76 44.11 -21.09
C THR A 4 -15.35 44.67 -21.27
N THR A 5 -15.27 45.92 -21.70
CA THR A 5 -14.04 46.72 -21.60
C THR A 5 -13.82 47.02 -20.10
N GLN A 6 -13.11 46.13 -19.39
CA GLN A 6 -12.70 46.40 -18.01
C GLN A 6 -11.76 47.60 -18.01
N ASN A 7 -12.16 48.68 -17.33
CA ASN A 7 -11.34 49.88 -17.19
C ASN A 7 -10.11 49.55 -16.32
N PRO A 8 -8.88 49.93 -16.74
CA PRO A 8 -7.65 49.70 -15.96
C PRO A 8 -7.71 50.18 -14.48
N PRO A 9 -8.35 51.31 -14.11
CA PRO A 9 -8.46 51.70 -12.70
C PRO A 9 -9.32 50.77 -11.85
N GLU A 10 -10.27 50.05 -12.45
CA GLU A 10 -11.15 49.11 -11.73
C GLU A 10 -10.42 47.80 -11.39
N LEU A 11 -9.50 47.36 -12.25
CA LEU A 11 -8.63 46.21 -11.96
C LEU A 11 -7.68 46.51 -10.81
N THR A 12 -7.11 47.72 -10.76
CA THR A 12 -6.23 48.16 -9.67
C THR A 12 -6.98 48.27 -8.34
N SER A 13 -8.23 48.74 -8.37
CA SER A 13 -9.06 48.85 -7.15
C SER A 13 -9.48 47.49 -6.61
N VAL A 14 -9.87 46.55 -7.47
CA VAL A 14 -10.16 45.15 -7.09
C VAL A 14 -8.92 44.50 -6.47
N GLN A 15 -7.74 44.68 -7.07
CA GLN A 15 -6.50 44.09 -6.55
C GLN A 15 -6.11 44.65 -5.18
N ALA A 16 -6.32 45.95 -4.94
CA ALA A 16 -6.12 46.56 -3.62
C ALA A 16 -7.10 46.01 -2.58
N LEU A 17 -8.37 45.80 -2.97
CA LEU A 17 -9.39 45.18 -2.11
C LEU A 17 -9.06 43.72 -1.77
N VAL A 18 -8.54 42.96 -2.74
CA VAL A 18 -8.06 41.59 -2.50
C VAL A 18 -6.93 41.58 -1.46
N GLN A 19 -5.97 42.51 -1.53
CA GLN A 19 -4.90 42.61 -0.52
C GLN A 19 -5.45 42.88 0.89
N LEU A 20 -6.52 43.68 1.00
CA LEU A 20 -7.17 43.96 2.28
C LEU A 20 -7.92 42.73 2.83
N LEU A 21 -8.46 41.89 1.96
CA LEU A 21 -9.18 40.66 2.34
C LEU A 21 -8.23 39.51 2.72
N ARG A 22 -6.97 39.56 2.30
CA ARG A 22 -5.98 38.50 2.54
C ARG A 22 -5.76 38.17 4.01
N GLY A 23 -5.92 39.14 4.91
CA GLY A 23 -5.82 38.97 6.36
C GLY A 23 -7.12 38.55 7.07
N ARG A 24 -8.25 38.44 6.36
CA ARG A 24 -9.57 38.13 6.94
C ARG A 24 -9.90 36.64 6.87
N SER A 25 -10.81 36.20 7.74
CA SER A 25 -11.25 34.80 7.80
C SER A 25 -12.09 34.43 6.57
N TYR A 26 -12.08 33.15 6.20
CA TYR A 26 -12.82 32.64 5.03
C TYR A 26 -14.33 32.90 5.16
N GLU A 27 -14.90 32.66 6.33
CA GLU A 27 -16.34 32.88 6.57
C GLU A 27 -16.72 34.37 6.52
N GLU A 28 -15.86 35.24 7.03
CA GLU A 28 -16.09 36.68 6.95
C GLU A 28 -16.07 37.18 5.50
N ILE A 29 -15.16 36.69 4.67
CA ILE A 29 -15.10 37.04 3.24
C ILE A 29 -16.34 36.51 2.51
N ARG A 30 -16.78 35.28 2.84
CA ARG A 30 -17.98 34.68 2.27
C ARG A 30 -19.25 35.45 2.63
N GLN A 31 -19.37 35.87 3.88
CA GLN A 31 -20.51 36.67 4.34
C GLN A 31 -20.52 38.05 3.64
N ARG A 32 -19.37 38.71 3.57
CA ARG A 32 -19.23 39.98 2.81
C ARG A 32 -19.54 39.82 1.33
N MET A 33 -19.25 38.67 0.73
CA MET A 33 -19.63 38.41 -0.66
C MET A 33 -21.16 38.36 -0.84
N TYR A 34 -21.90 37.84 0.14
CA TYR A 34 -23.36 37.84 0.11
C TYR A 34 -23.99 39.19 0.44
N ASP A 35 -23.31 40.00 1.26
CA ASP A 35 -23.77 41.35 1.64
C ASP A 35 -23.61 42.38 0.49
N ASN A 36 -22.81 42.08 -0.53
CA ASN A 36 -22.52 42.99 -1.65
C ASN A 36 -23.16 42.51 -2.96
N PRO A 37 -23.64 43.44 -3.82
CA PRO A 37 -24.29 43.06 -5.07
C PRO A 37 -23.31 42.38 -6.04
N PRO A 38 -23.75 41.33 -6.75
CA PRO A 38 -22.93 40.63 -7.73
C PRO A 38 -22.51 41.59 -8.85
N GLY A 39 -21.23 41.57 -9.20
CA GLY A 39 -20.64 42.48 -10.20
C GLY A 39 -20.03 43.77 -9.62
N SER A 40 -20.19 44.03 -8.32
CA SER A 40 -19.43 45.11 -7.67
C SER A 40 -17.94 44.78 -7.55
N PRO A 41 -17.04 45.78 -7.48
CA PRO A 41 -15.61 45.57 -7.24
C PRO A 41 -15.33 44.83 -5.93
N TRP A 42 -16.14 45.06 -4.89
CA TRP A 42 -16.08 44.34 -3.62
C TRP A 42 -16.46 42.87 -3.76
N TRP A 43 -17.55 42.59 -4.47
CA TRP A 43 -17.96 41.22 -4.75
C TRP A 43 -16.91 40.47 -5.58
N ALA A 44 -16.34 41.13 -6.60
CA ALA A 44 -15.27 40.58 -7.42
C ALA A 44 -14.02 40.27 -6.58
N ALA A 45 -13.59 41.19 -5.71
CA ALA A 45 -12.46 40.99 -4.81
C ALA A 45 -12.69 39.83 -3.82
N CYS A 46 -13.87 39.75 -3.21
CA CYS A 46 -14.24 38.63 -2.33
C CYS A 46 -14.23 37.29 -3.07
N LYS A 47 -14.81 37.26 -4.28
CA LYS A 47 -14.84 36.06 -5.10
C LYS A 47 -13.42 35.62 -5.50
N THR A 48 -12.58 36.54 -5.97
CA THR A 48 -11.19 36.24 -6.35
C THR A 48 -10.39 35.67 -5.18
N GLU A 49 -10.51 36.25 -3.97
CA GLU A 49 -9.81 35.73 -2.80
C GLU A 49 -10.34 34.34 -2.35
N LEU A 50 -11.65 34.11 -2.43
CA LEU A 50 -12.24 32.79 -2.16
C LEU A 50 -11.79 31.74 -3.19
N ASP A 51 -11.76 32.11 -4.47
CA ASP A 51 -11.29 31.24 -5.56
C ASP A 51 -9.80 30.91 -5.39
N ILE A 52 -8.96 31.87 -5.02
CA ILE A 52 -7.54 31.65 -4.69
C ILE A 52 -7.42 30.64 -3.55
N ARG A 53 -8.08 30.87 -2.41
CA ARG A 53 -8.01 29.95 -1.26
C ARG A 53 -8.56 28.56 -1.56
N ASN A 54 -9.61 28.48 -2.37
CA ASN A 54 -10.17 27.20 -2.79
C ASN A 54 -9.21 26.46 -3.73
N SER A 55 -8.55 27.17 -4.64
CA SER A 55 -7.51 26.61 -5.51
C SER A 55 -6.29 26.14 -4.71
N GLU A 56 -5.88 26.87 -3.68
CA GLU A 56 -4.80 26.46 -2.77
C GLU A 56 -5.18 25.20 -1.99
N ARG A 57 -6.39 25.16 -1.40
CA ARG A 57 -6.89 23.98 -0.69
C ARG A 57 -6.98 22.75 -1.58
N THR A 58 -7.51 22.91 -2.79
CA THR A 58 -7.61 21.81 -3.76
C THR A 58 -6.23 21.36 -4.23
N ALA A 59 -5.29 22.28 -4.48
CA ALA A 59 -3.90 21.94 -4.79
C ALA A 59 -3.24 21.14 -3.65
N THR A 60 -3.40 21.55 -2.39
CA THR A 60 -2.87 20.79 -1.24
C THR A 60 -3.50 19.41 -1.09
N ALA A 61 -4.82 19.30 -1.28
CA ALA A 61 -5.52 18.02 -1.23
C ALA A 61 -5.09 17.08 -2.36
N LEU A 62 -4.84 17.62 -3.56
CA LEU A 62 -4.33 16.86 -4.71
C LEU A 62 -2.91 16.34 -4.44
N THR A 63 -2.02 17.17 -3.88
CA THR A 63 -0.66 16.73 -3.53
C THR A 63 -0.66 15.67 -2.43
N ASP A 64 -1.53 15.81 -1.43
CA ASP A 64 -1.68 14.82 -0.36
C ASP A 64 -2.25 13.50 -0.90
N THR A 65 -3.24 13.57 -1.78
CA THR A 65 -3.82 12.40 -2.44
C THR A 65 -2.81 11.70 -3.34
N ALA A 66 -2.00 12.46 -4.09
CA ALA A 66 -0.92 11.90 -4.91
C ALA A 66 0.12 11.18 -4.03
N ARG A 67 0.54 11.79 -2.92
CA ARG A 67 1.47 11.19 -1.96
C ARG A 67 0.91 9.92 -1.32
N VAL A 68 -0.38 9.88 -1.01
CA VAL A 68 -1.06 8.67 -0.49
C VAL A 68 -1.13 7.59 -1.56
N SER A 69 -1.43 7.96 -2.80
CA SER A 69 -1.46 7.04 -3.94
C SER A 69 -0.10 6.40 -4.21
N ASP A 70 0.99 7.17 -4.16
CA ASP A 70 2.35 6.65 -4.32
C ASP A 70 2.71 5.66 -3.20
N LYS A 71 2.37 5.99 -1.95
CA LYS A 71 2.57 5.07 -0.82
C LYS A 71 1.75 3.79 -0.96
N MET A 72 0.51 3.91 -1.42
CA MET A 72 -0.37 2.76 -1.64
C MET A 72 0.20 1.86 -2.74
N ARG A 73 0.69 2.46 -3.83
CA ARG A 73 1.34 1.73 -4.93
C ARG A 73 2.58 0.98 -4.45
N LEU A 74 3.44 1.65 -3.66
CA LEU A 74 4.62 1.00 -3.06
C LEU A 74 4.23 -0.13 -2.09
N SER A 75 3.12 0.00 -1.36
CA SER A 75 2.63 -1.07 -0.48
C SER A 75 2.08 -2.27 -1.26
N VAL A 76 1.45 -2.05 -2.41
CA VAL A 76 0.99 -3.11 -3.31
C VAL A 76 2.20 -3.87 -3.88
N ASP A 77 3.20 -3.16 -4.39
CA ASP A 77 4.43 -3.79 -4.89
C ASP A 77 5.14 -4.63 -3.81
N HIS A 78 5.11 -4.17 -2.55
CA HIS A 78 5.68 -4.93 -1.44
C HIS A 78 4.85 -6.17 -1.08
N LEU A 79 3.52 -6.10 -1.16
CA LEU A 79 2.63 -7.22 -0.89
C LEU A 79 2.74 -8.29 -1.98
N GLU A 80 2.90 -7.88 -3.24
CA GLU A 80 3.16 -8.76 -4.37
C GLU A 80 4.46 -9.55 -4.15
N ARG A 81 5.56 -8.88 -3.81
CA ARG A 81 6.83 -9.55 -3.48
C ARG A 81 6.71 -10.52 -2.30
N LEU A 82 6.03 -10.13 -1.22
CA LEU A 82 5.80 -11.04 -0.09
C LEU A 82 5.00 -12.27 -0.49
N THR A 83 4.04 -12.10 -1.39
CA THR A 83 3.22 -13.21 -1.91
C THR A 83 4.06 -14.15 -2.77
N GLU A 84 4.91 -13.62 -3.65
CA GLU A 84 5.85 -14.42 -4.45
C GLU A 84 6.80 -15.21 -3.55
N THR A 85 7.42 -14.56 -2.56
CA THR A 85 8.32 -15.22 -1.61
C THR A 85 7.61 -16.28 -0.78
N LEU A 86 6.36 -16.03 -0.35
CA LEU A 86 5.57 -17.03 0.37
C LEU A 86 5.28 -18.26 -0.50
N LEU A 87 4.97 -18.03 -1.78
CA LEU A 87 4.70 -19.09 -2.75
C LEU A 87 5.95 -19.94 -3.00
N GLU A 88 7.11 -19.30 -3.14
CA GLU A 88 8.41 -19.96 -3.24
C GLU A 88 8.73 -20.80 -2.00
N ILE A 89 8.65 -20.22 -0.80
CA ILE A 89 8.88 -20.94 0.46
C ILE A 89 7.90 -22.11 0.64
N THR A 90 6.65 -21.94 0.21
CA THR A 90 5.65 -23.01 0.29
C THR A 90 6.01 -24.16 -0.64
N ASN A 91 6.47 -23.87 -1.86
CA ASN A 91 6.96 -24.91 -2.78
C ASN A 91 8.19 -25.62 -2.23
N ASP A 92 9.14 -24.88 -1.67
CA ASP A 92 10.32 -25.45 -1.01
C ASP A 92 9.92 -26.37 0.14
N MET A 93 8.95 -25.96 0.97
CA MET A 93 8.41 -26.81 2.03
C MET A 93 7.76 -28.09 1.49
N VAL A 94 7.02 -28.01 0.39
CA VAL A 94 6.42 -29.18 -0.26
C VAL A 94 7.50 -30.17 -0.70
N ASP A 95 8.59 -29.66 -1.28
CA ASP A 95 9.71 -30.48 -1.72
C ASP A 95 10.49 -31.10 -0.55
N VAL A 96 10.69 -30.35 0.54
CA VAL A 96 11.26 -30.89 1.79
C VAL A 96 10.39 -32.01 2.35
N VAL A 97 9.07 -31.81 2.42
CA VAL A 97 8.13 -32.82 2.92
C VAL A 97 8.15 -34.08 2.05
N ARG A 98 8.23 -33.92 0.72
CA ARG A 98 8.40 -35.06 -0.21
C ARG A 98 9.71 -35.80 0.03
N GLY A 99 10.82 -35.07 0.17
CA GLY A 99 12.14 -35.65 0.46
C GLY A 99 12.17 -36.41 1.79
N VAL A 100 11.57 -35.85 2.84
CA VAL A 100 11.44 -36.52 4.15
C VAL A 100 10.60 -37.79 4.03
N ARG A 101 9.50 -37.78 3.29
CA ARG A 101 8.65 -38.97 3.07
C ARG A 101 9.39 -40.08 2.33
N GLU A 102 10.16 -39.73 1.30
CA GLU A 102 10.97 -40.72 0.57
C GLU A 102 12.11 -41.27 1.41
N SER A 103 12.75 -40.42 2.22
CA SER A 103 13.78 -40.82 3.18
C SER A 103 13.21 -41.77 4.25
N GLY A 104 12.03 -41.46 4.79
CA GLY A 104 11.32 -42.32 5.73
C GLY A 104 11.03 -43.70 5.16
N ARG A 105 10.57 -43.78 3.90
CA ARG A 105 10.34 -45.07 3.22
C ARG A 105 11.63 -45.87 3.04
N ARG A 106 12.76 -45.23 2.72
CA ARG A 106 14.07 -45.91 2.61
C ARG A 106 14.55 -46.41 3.97
N MET A 107 14.32 -45.64 5.02
CA MET A 107 14.67 -46.01 6.40
C MET A 107 13.83 -47.20 6.91
N GLU A 108 12.55 -47.23 6.59
CA GLU A 108 11.66 -48.35 6.91
C GLU A 108 12.15 -49.65 6.26
N LEU A 109 12.51 -49.60 4.98
CA LEU A 109 13.06 -50.76 4.26
C LEU A 109 14.38 -51.25 4.88
N ALA A 110 15.30 -50.33 5.20
CA ALA A 110 16.56 -50.66 5.84
C ALA A 110 16.35 -51.32 7.21
N THR A 111 15.34 -50.87 7.96
CA THR A 111 14.98 -51.43 9.27
C THR A 111 14.48 -52.87 9.13
N TYR A 112 13.60 -53.16 8.16
CA TYR A 112 13.15 -54.53 7.91
C TYR A 112 14.31 -55.47 7.55
N VAL A 113 15.25 -55.01 6.72
CA VAL A 113 16.44 -55.80 6.36
C VAL A 113 17.31 -56.08 7.59
N MET A 114 17.55 -55.08 8.45
CA MET A 114 18.31 -55.29 9.68
C MET A 114 17.62 -56.27 10.64
N VAL A 115 16.29 -56.17 10.79
CA VAL A 115 15.53 -57.11 11.64
C VAL A 115 15.61 -58.53 11.07
N ALA A 116 15.45 -58.71 9.75
CA ALA A 116 15.59 -60.01 9.12
C ALA A 116 17.00 -60.61 9.30
N ALA A 117 18.04 -59.78 9.15
CA ALA A 117 19.43 -60.21 9.34
C ALA A 117 19.72 -60.61 10.79
N THR A 118 19.22 -59.86 11.77
CA THR A 118 19.40 -60.19 13.20
C THR A 118 18.67 -61.48 13.56
N ILE A 119 17.47 -61.72 13.04
CA ILE A 119 16.77 -63.02 13.19
C ILE A 119 17.60 -64.17 12.62
N ALA A 120 18.12 -64.02 11.39
CA ALA A 120 18.96 -65.05 10.77
C ALA A 120 20.24 -65.32 11.57
N GLN A 121 20.89 -64.27 12.10
CA GLN A 121 22.06 -64.38 12.97
C GLN A 121 21.74 -65.13 14.28
N LEU A 122 20.59 -64.85 14.91
CA LEU A 122 20.16 -65.55 16.12
C LEU A 122 19.93 -67.04 15.85
N PHE A 123 19.28 -67.39 14.74
CA PHE A 123 19.14 -68.80 14.32
C PHE A 123 20.49 -69.45 14.09
N TYR A 124 21.42 -68.78 13.39
CA TYR A 124 22.75 -69.32 13.13
C TYR A 124 23.52 -69.62 14.43
N ILE A 125 23.47 -68.71 15.41
CA ILE A 125 24.08 -68.92 16.73
C ILE A 125 23.40 -70.09 17.46
N ALA A 126 22.07 -70.14 17.46
CA ALA A 126 21.33 -71.23 18.10
C ALA A 126 21.68 -72.60 17.49
N PHE A 127 21.74 -72.70 16.16
CA PHE A 127 22.15 -73.93 15.46
C PHE A 127 23.61 -74.30 15.73
N GLN A 128 24.54 -73.33 15.79
CA GLN A 128 25.92 -73.62 16.16
C GLN A 128 26.06 -74.15 17.59
N VAL A 129 25.27 -73.63 18.53
CA VAL A 129 25.31 -74.04 19.95
C VAL A 129 24.60 -75.39 20.16
N LEU A 130 23.44 -75.62 19.53
CA LEU A 130 22.71 -76.88 19.64
C LEU A 130 23.33 -78.01 18.81
N GLY A 131 23.89 -77.72 17.63
CA GLY A 131 24.46 -78.73 16.74
C GLY A 131 25.88 -79.18 17.11
N LYS A 132 26.53 -78.53 18.08
CA LYS A 132 27.82 -78.95 18.66
C LYS A 132 27.69 -79.76 19.95
N ARG A 133 26.48 -79.90 20.51
CA ARG A 133 26.17 -80.85 21.59
C ARG A 133 25.70 -82.16 20.98
#